data_AF-A0A958IBD3-F1
#
_entry.id   AF-A0A958IBD3-F1
#
_cell.length_a   1.000
_cell.length_b   1.000
_cell.length_c   1.000
_cell.angle_alpha   90.00
_cell.angle_beta   90.00
_cell.angle_gamma   90.00
#
_symmetry.space_group_name_H-M   'P 1'
#
loop_
_entity.id
_entity.type
_entity.pdbx_description
1 polymer ?
#
loop_
_entity_poly.entity_id
_entity_poly.type
_entity_poly.pdbx_seq_one_letter_code
_entity_poly.pdbx_strand_id
1 'polypeptide(L)'
;MPSKSAIVFCDGACAGNQNSRNIGGWGAFIQLGDKTITLYGGESDTTNNRMELTACIKSLEELEDAGVPVEINSDSAYLVNCIKDRWYVRWRENGWQNSKKQPVENQDLWKTLLALVEKMPVTFKKVKGHAGVELNEMADGLANRGMAEFPAGGENRIVDEDGEDPEPEEGYRLLKVPGGYLVRLYRGFQVMETLKKVLKAKKITAGSIQGIGALEDIELGYYHLDKKEYSRKTLSGTWELVSWMGNISYLDSQPFIHAHAVLSDAEMNTRGGHFFEALVAVTLEAYIVTAPEEIIRLHDEETGLFLMKL
;
A
#
# COMPACT_ATOMS: atom_id res chain seq x y z
N MET A 1 37.74 26.45 0.92
CA MET A 1 37.16 25.45 1.84
C MET A 1 37.50 24.09 1.27
N PRO A 2 37.94 23.09 2.05
CA PRO A 2 38.15 21.75 1.50
C PRO A 2 36.84 21.30 0.82
N SER A 3 36.94 20.80 -0.41
CA SER A 3 35.78 20.31 -1.15
C SER A 3 35.10 19.24 -0.30
N LYS A 4 33.84 19.47 0.10
CA LYS A 4 33.07 18.47 0.83
C LYS A 4 33.05 17.19 -0.01
N SER A 5 33.31 16.05 0.62
CA SER A 5 33.16 14.70 0.05
C SER A 5 32.26 13.90 0.97
N ALA A 6 31.54 12.94 0.39
CA ALA A 6 30.70 12.00 1.14
C ALA A 6 31.41 10.65 1.26
N ILE A 7 31.41 10.08 2.46
CA ILE A 7 31.81 8.68 2.69
C ILE A 7 30.55 7.92 3.09
N VAL A 8 30.22 6.88 2.34
CA VAL A 8 29.03 6.06 2.54
C VAL A 8 29.46 4.65 2.92
N PHE A 9 28.78 4.07 3.90
CA PHE A 9 28.78 2.64 4.17
C PHE A 9 27.38 2.12 3.94
N CYS A 10 27.21 1.07 3.15
CA CYS A 10 25.89 0.53 2.82
C CYS A 10 25.87 -1.00 2.80
N ASP A 11 24.79 -1.57 3.30
CA ASP A 11 24.62 -3.01 3.46
C ASP A 11 23.15 -3.44 3.25
N GLY A 12 22.95 -4.74 3.04
CA GLY A 12 21.66 -5.38 2.90
C GLY A 12 21.57 -6.69 3.70
N ALA A 13 20.42 -6.92 4.31
CA ALA A 13 20.09 -8.12 5.05
C ALA A 13 18.83 -8.76 4.45
N CYS A 14 18.75 -10.09 4.45
CA CYS A 14 17.55 -10.81 4.04
C CYS A 14 17.37 -12.08 4.85
N ALA A 15 16.18 -12.27 5.42
CA ALA A 15 15.79 -13.45 6.17
C ALA A 15 14.62 -14.18 5.49
N GLY A 16 14.53 -15.51 5.65
CA GLY A 16 13.34 -16.27 5.24
C GLY A 16 13.50 -17.42 4.27
N ASN A 17 14.67 -18.07 4.16
CA ASN A 17 14.88 -19.29 3.34
C ASN A 17 14.01 -20.53 3.70
N GLN A 18 12.90 -20.38 4.44
CA GLN A 18 12.02 -21.47 4.83
C GLN A 18 10.52 -21.26 4.59
N ASN A 19 10.00 -20.11 4.16
CA ASN A 19 8.57 -19.95 3.85
C ASN A 19 8.33 -18.94 2.71
N SER A 20 7.15 -18.97 2.08
CA SER A 20 6.77 -18.32 0.82
C SER A 20 6.78 -16.76 0.77
N ARG A 21 7.47 -16.06 1.68
CA ARG A 21 7.74 -14.61 1.63
C ARG A 21 9.05 -14.27 2.33
N ASN A 22 10.10 -13.95 1.55
CA ASN A 22 11.34 -13.40 2.10
C ASN A 22 11.11 -11.96 2.55
N ILE A 23 11.73 -11.54 3.66
CA ILE A 23 11.77 -10.13 4.07
C ILE A 23 13.23 -9.72 4.07
N GLY A 24 13.52 -8.58 3.45
CA GLY A 24 14.83 -7.97 3.46
C GLY A 24 14.80 -6.55 4.00
N GLY A 25 15.95 -6.11 4.47
CA GLY A 25 16.21 -4.75 4.90
C GLY A 25 17.49 -4.22 4.28
N TRP A 26 17.54 -2.92 4.07
CA TRP A 26 18.69 -2.20 3.54
C TRP A 26 19.06 -1.06 4.48
N GLY A 27 20.35 -0.73 4.58
CA GLY A 27 20.84 0.28 5.51
C GLY A 27 22.05 1.02 4.97
N ALA A 28 22.13 2.31 5.25
CA ALA A 28 23.26 3.15 4.88
C ALA A 28 23.61 4.20 5.93
N PHE A 29 24.91 4.37 6.15
CA PHE A 29 25.50 5.45 6.94
C PHE A 29 26.27 6.37 6.00
N ILE A 30 26.02 7.67 6.08
CA ILE A 30 26.60 8.68 5.21
C ILE A 30 27.27 9.76 6.07
N GLN A 31 28.57 9.97 5.87
CA GLN A 31 29.32 11.10 6.41
C GLN A 31 29.50 12.17 5.33
N LEU A 32 28.86 13.33 5.49
CA LEU A 32 28.96 14.47 4.57
C LEU A 32 29.55 15.69 5.28
N GLY A 33 30.87 15.87 5.17
CA GLY A 33 31.59 16.86 5.99
C GLY A 33 31.42 16.54 7.47
N ASP A 34 30.88 17.48 8.26
CA ASP A 34 30.60 17.29 9.69
C ASP A 34 29.21 16.69 9.98
N LYS A 35 28.39 16.46 8.94
CA LYS A 35 27.05 15.89 9.09
C LYS A 35 27.06 14.38 8.91
N THR A 36 26.27 13.70 9.74
CA THR A 36 26.00 12.28 9.63
C THR A 36 24.53 12.07 9.27
N ILE A 37 24.26 11.21 8.28
CA ILE A 37 22.92 10.84 7.84
C ILE A 37 22.84 9.31 7.88
N THR A 38 21.77 8.77 8.42
CA THR A 38 21.49 7.33 8.45
C THR A 38 20.19 7.06 7.72
N LEU A 39 20.21 6.13 6.77
CA LEU A 39 19.06 5.70 5.99
C LEU A 39 18.84 4.21 6.22
N TYR A 40 17.59 3.78 6.28
CA TYR A 40 17.24 2.36 6.29
C TYR A 40 15.81 2.14 5.81
N GLY A 41 15.52 0.91 5.41
CA GLY A 41 14.18 0.48 5.02
C GLY A 41 14.13 -1.02 4.80
N GLY A 42 12.97 -1.54 4.41
CA GLY A 42 12.83 -2.96 4.06
C GLY A 42 11.87 -3.19 2.90
N GLU A 43 11.89 -4.42 2.40
CA GLU A 43 11.04 -4.88 1.31
C GLU A 43 10.65 -6.35 1.52
N SER A 44 9.44 -6.72 1.11
CA SER A 44 9.01 -8.12 0.99
C SER A 44 9.39 -8.71 -0.36
N ASP A 45 9.50 -10.03 -0.42
CA ASP A 45 9.82 -10.81 -1.62
C ASP A 45 11.11 -10.35 -2.31
N THR A 46 12.13 -10.12 -1.50
CA THR A 46 13.41 -9.58 -1.94
C THR A 46 14.55 -10.55 -1.64
N THR A 47 15.78 -10.14 -1.98
CA THR A 47 17.01 -10.91 -1.74
C THR A 47 18.09 -10.00 -1.16
N ASN A 48 19.15 -10.59 -0.58
CA ASN A 48 20.27 -9.81 -0.03
C ASN A 48 20.88 -8.86 -1.08
N ASN A 49 21.18 -9.38 -2.28
CA ASN A 49 21.75 -8.59 -3.37
C ASN A 49 20.86 -7.39 -3.78
N ARG A 50 19.53 -7.56 -3.73
CA ARG A 50 18.61 -6.43 -3.99
C ARG A 50 18.70 -5.38 -2.90
N MET A 51 18.76 -5.79 -1.64
CA MET A 51 18.86 -4.87 -0.50
C MET A 51 20.20 -4.13 -0.49
N GLU A 52 21.30 -4.82 -0.77
CA GLU A 52 22.63 -4.20 -0.91
C GLU A 52 22.65 -3.12 -2.02
N LEU A 53 22.07 -3.43 -3.19
CA LEU A 53 21.94 -2.46 -4.29
C LEU A 53 21.04 -1.29 -3.92
N THR A 54 19.93 -1.56 -3.23
CA THR A 54 18.96 -0.53 -2.80
C THR A 54 19.60 0.43 -1.81
N ALA A 55 20.37 -0.07 -0.84
CA ALA A 55 21.11 0.77 0.11
C ALA A 55 22.07 1.74 -0.61
N CYS A 56 22.80 1.22 -1.62
CA CYS A 56 23.70 2.03 -2.42
C CYS A 56 22.95 3.11 -3.23
N ILE A 57 21.86 2.73 -3.90
CA ILE A 57 21.01 3.64 -4.68
C ILE A 57 20.46 4.75 -3.79
N LYS A 58 19.84 4.41 -2.66
CA LYS A 58 19.24 5.37 -1.73
C LYS A 58 20.26 6.36 -1.17
N SER A 59 21.48 5.90 -0.95
CA SER A 59 22.58 6.77 -0.53
C SER A 59 22.97 7.78 -1.62
N LEU A 60 22.98 7.35 -2.89
CA LEU A 60 23.32 8.24 -4.00
C LEU A 60 22.19 9.21 -4.34
N GLU A 61 20.92 8.79 -4.21
CA GLU A 61 19.75 9.67 -4.35
C GLU A 61 19.78 10.79 -3.30
N GLU A 62 20.06 10.47 -2.03
CA GLU A 62 20.20 11.45 -0.95
C GLU A 62 21.33 12.47 -1.22
N LEU A 63 22.38 12.04 -1.93
CA LEU A 63 23.56 12.86 -2.22
C LEU A 63 23.50 13.57 -3.57
N GLU A 64 22.45 13.34 -4.39
CA GLU A 64 22.36 13.83 -5.76
C GLU A 64 22.46 15.36 -5.82
N ASP A 65 21.69 16.06 -4.97
CA ASP A 65 21.66 17.52 -4.91
C ASP A 65 22.94 18.13 -4.30
N ALA A 66 23.72 17.35 -3.54
CA ALA A 66 24.94 17.84 -2.91
C ALA A 66 26.08 18.05 -3.92
N GLY A 67 26.08 17.31 -5.04
CA GLY A 67 27.07 17.46 -6.12
C GLY A 67 28.52 17.23 -5.69
N VAL A 68 28.74 16.42 -4.64
CA VAL A 68 30.06 16.14 -4.07
C VAL A 68 30.62 14.79 -4.54
N PRO A 69 31.95 14.57 -4.50
CA PRO A 69 32.51 13.23 -4.67
C PRO A 69 32.04 12.27 -3.56
N VAL A 70 31.69 11.04 -3.96
CA VAL A 70 31.14 10.02 -3.06
C VAL A 70 32.04 8.78 -3.05
N GLU A 71 32.48 8.33 -1.89
CA GLU A 71 33.12 7.02 -1.69
C GLU A 71 32.11 6.04 -1.08
N ILE A 72 31.70 5.04 -1.85
CA ILE A 72 30.84 3.94 -1.39
C ILE A 72 31.72 2.82 -0.82
N ASN A 73 31.50 2.45 0.44
CA ASN A 73 32.09 1.30 1.11
C ASN A 73 31.01 0.22 1.30
N SER A 74 31.27 -0.99 0.81
CA SER A 74 30.35 -2.13 0.96
C SER A 74 31.12 -3.45 0.94
N ASP A 75 30.61 -4.44 1.67
CA ASP A 75 31.09 -5.83 1.65
C ASP A 75 30.31 -6.72 0.66
N SER A 76 29.39 -6.14 -0.12
CA SER A 76 28.74 -6.82 -1.25
C SER A 76 29.75 -7.10 -2.35
N ALA A 77 29.98 -8.38 -2.67
CA ALA A 77 30.87 -8.75 -3.78
C ALA A 77 30.19 -8.46 -5.11
N TYR A 78 28.87 -8.64 -5.14
CA TYR A 78 28.05 -8.40 -6.33
C TYR A 78 28.10 -6.94 -6.76
N LEU A 79 27.89 -6.00 -5.83
CA LEU A 79 27.97 -4.57 -6.09
C LEU A 79 29.39 -4.14 -6.49
N VAL A 80 30.37 -4.38 -5.61
CA VAL A 80 31.70 -3.78 -5.75
C VAL A 80 32.48 -4.38 -6.93
N ASN A 81 32.40 -5.70 -7.14
CA ASN A 81 33.12 -6.32 -8.26
C ASN A 81 32.49 -5.98 -9.60
N CYS A 82 31.15 -5.89 -9.68
CA CYS A 82 30.48 -5.49 -10.92
C CYS A 82 30.94 -4.10 -11.41
N ILE A 83 31.06 -3.13 -10.50
CA ILE A 83 31.57 -1.80 -10.84
C ILE A 83 33.07 -1.86 -11.20
N LYS A 84 33.89 -2.49 -10.36
CA LYS A 84 35.36 -2.54 -10.56
C LYS A 84 35.76 -3.24 -11.86
N ASP A 85 35.15 -4.40 -12.12
CA ASP A 85 35.44 -5.25 -13.27
C ASP A 85 34.57 -4.91 -14.49
N ARG A 86 33.71 -3.88 -14.37
CA ARG A 86 32.87 -3.33 -15.44
C ARG A 86 31.96 -4.36 -16.11
N TRP A 87 31.35 -5.26 -15.34
CA TRP A 87 30.44 -6.29 -15.89
C TRP A 87 29.28 -5.66 -16.66
N TYR A 88 28.77 -4.52 -16.17
CA TYR A 88 27.68 -3.77 -16.76
C TYR A 88 27.94 -3.29 -18.20
N VAL A 89 29.20 -3.12 -18.61
CA VAL A 89 29.53 -2.73 -19.99
C VAL A 89 29.10 -3.83 -20.96
N ARG A 90 29.51 -5.08 -20.68
CA ARG A 90 29.12 -6.24 -21.48
C ARG A 90 27.61 -6.48 -21.43
N TRP A 91 26.99 -6.26 -20.27
CA TRP A 91 25.54 -6.37 -20.13
C TRP A 91 24.81 -5.36 -21.01
N ARG A 92 25.26 -4.10 -21.07
CA ARG A 92 24.65 -3.10 -21.97
C ARG A 92 24.80 -3.48 -23.44
N GLU A 93 25.97 -4.00 -23.83
CA GLU A 93 26.25 -4.42 -25.21
C GLU A 93 25.44 -5.63 -25.66
N ASN A 94 25.13 -6.57 -24.75
CA ASN A 94 24.46 -7.83 -25.08
C ASN A 94 22.96 -7.85 -24.72
N GLY A 95 22.34 -6.69 -24.53
CA GLY A 95 20.90 -6.59 -24.23
C GLY A 95 20.52 -7.02 -22.82
N TRP A 96 21.43 -6.83 -21.85
CA TRP A 96 21.31 -7.17 -20.43
C TRP A 96 21.18 -8.67 -20.16
N GLN A 97 22.07 -9.44 -20.80
CA GLN A 97 22.17 -10.88 -20.59
C GLN A 97 23.47 -11.25 -19.86
N ASN A 98 23.40 -12.26 -19.00
CA ASN A 98 24.58 -12.83 -18.35
C ASN A 98 25.32 -13.80 -19.30
N SER A 99 26.43 -14.38 -18.84
CA SER A 99 27.24 -15.33 -19.63
C SER A 99 26.48 -16.60 -20.05
N LYS A 100 25.37 -16.92 -19.37
CA LYS A 100 24.47 -18.03 -19.69
C LYS A 100 23.31 -17.63 -20.62
N LYS A 101 23.33 -16.42 -21.18
CA LYS A 101 22.26 -15.84 -22.02
C LYS A 101 20.92 -15.67 -21.30
N GLN A 102 20.93 -15.60 -19.97
CA GLN A 102 19.75 -15.30 -19.17
C GLN A 102 19.72 -13.81 -18.84
N PRO A 103 18.55 -13.21 -18.56
CA PRO A 103 18.47 -11.85 -18.06
C PRO A 103 19.38 -11.65 -16.84
N VAL A 104 20.08 -10.53 -16.79
CA VAL A 104 20.89 -10.15 -15.63
C VAL A 104 19.98 -9.97 -14.41
N GLU A 105 20.35 -10.59 -13.30
CA GLU A 105 19.64 -10.42 -12.03
C GLU A 105 19.66 -8.94 -11.59
N ASN A 106 18.57 -8.46 -11.00
CA ASN A 106 18.45 -7.08 -10.50
C ASN A 106 18.75 -6.01 -11.57
N GLN A 107 18.47 -6.31 -12.84
CA GLN A 107 18.67 -5.40 -13.97
C GLN A 107 17.99 -4.03 -13.75
N ASP A 108 16.83 -4.02 -13.13
CA ASP A 108 16.09 -2.82 -12.75
C ASP A 108 16.93 -1.90 -11.85
N LEU A 109 17.46 -2.43 -10.75
CA LEU A 109 18.30 -1.68 -9.80
C LEU A 109 19.63 -1.26 -10.43
N TRP A 110 20.26 -2.13 -11.24
CA TRP A 110 21.50 -1.78 -11.94
C TRP A 110 21.33 -0.60 -12.90
N LYS A 111 20.21 -0.54 -13.63
CA LYS A 111 19.94 0.60 -14.51
C LYS A 111 19.84 1.91 -13.71
N THR A 112 19.12 1.89 -12.59
CA THR A 112 18.98 3.05 -11.69
C THR A 112 20.33 3.46 -11.11
N LEU A 113 21.07 2.51 -10.53
CA LEU A 113 22.38 2.77 -9.93
C LEU A 113 23.36 3.37 -10.93
N LEU A 114 23.48 2.80 -12.13
CA LEU A 114 24.43 3.31 -13.13
C LEU A 114 24.04 4.70 -13.63
N ALA A 115 22.75 5.03 -13.72
CA ALA A 115 22.31 6.37 -14.07
C ALA A 115 22.71 7.41 -13.00
N LEU A 116 22.70 7.04 -11.72
CA LEU A 116 23.16 7.89 -10.62
C LEU A 116 24.70 8.04 -10.64
N VAL A 117 25.42 6.94 -10.82
CA VAL A 117 26.90 6.93 -10.91
C VAL A 117 27.41 7.74 -12.10
N GLU A 118 26.64 7.84 -13.19
CA GLU A 118 26.99 8.70 -14.34
C GLU A 118 26.84 10.20 -14.06
N LYS A 119 26.04 10.59 -13.05
CA LYS A 119 25.76 12.00 -12.72
C LYS A 119 26.77 12.63 -11.75
N MET A 120 27.51 11.83 -10.98
CA MET A 120 28.41 12.33 -9.95
C MET A 120 29.68 11.48 -9.81
N PRO A 121 30.79 12.02 -9.28
CA PRO A 121 32.02 11.25 -9.15
C PRO A 121 31.92 10.26 -7.97
N VAL A 122 31.61 9.00 -8.29
CA VAL A 122 31.48 7.91 -7.31
C VAL A 122 32.66 6.94 -7.41
N THR A 123 33.24 6.57 -6.27
CA THR A 123 34.22 5.47 -6.16
C THR A 123 33.68 4.37 -5.28
N PHE A 124 34.10 3.12 -5.54
CA PHE A 124 33.65 1.94 -4.80
C PHE A 124 34.82 1.23 -4.13
N LYS A 125 34.72 1.05 -2.82
CA LYS A 125 35.71 0.37 -1.99
C LYS A 125 35.10 -0.85 -1.33
N LYS A 126 35.83 -1.97 -1.47
CA LYS A 126 35.45 -3.22 -0.83
C LYS A 126 35.89 -3.17 0.63
N VAL A 127 34.98 -3.41 1.55
CA VAL A 127 35.32 -3.65 2.96
C VAL A 127 35.13 -5.13 3.30
N LYS A 128 35.69 -5.56 4.44
CA LYS A 128 35.52 -6.92 4.93
C LYS A 128 34.12 -7.08 5.52
N GLY A 129 33.44 -8.17 5.17
CA GLY A 129 32.18 -8.56 5.80
C GLY A 129 32.44 -9.28 7.13
N HIS A 130 31.54 -9.06 8.09
CA HIS A 130 31.54 -9.61 9.45
C HIS A 130 32.78 -9.29 10.30
N ALA A 131 32.61 -8.27 11.16
CA ALA A 131 33.48 -7.78 12.23
C ALA A 131 34.78 -7.05 11.83
N GLY A 132 34.94 -5.82 12.34
CA GLY A 132 36.17 -5.05 12.33
C GLY A 132 36.14 -3.73 11.53
N VAL A 133 34.99 -3.33 10.98
CA VAL A 133 34.79 -2.03 10.34
C VAL A 133 33.54 -1.39 10.93
N GLU A 134 33.72 -0.56 11.94
CA GLU A 134 32.64 0.03 12.77
C GLU A 134 31.50 0.63 11.94
N LEU A 135 31.81 1.42 10.90
CA LEU A 135 30.79 2.05 10.06
C LEU A 135 30.07 1.06 9.14
N ASN A 136 30.70 -0.07 8.78
CA ASN A 136 30.01 -1.15 8.06
C ASN A 136 29.08 -1.93 8.99
N GLU A 137 29.50 -2.14 10.25
CA GLU A 137 28.63 -2.75 11.27
C GLU A 137 27.43 -1.86 11.58
N MET A 138 27.59 -0.53 11.54
CA MET A 138 26.45 0.39 11.61
C MET A 138 25.50 0.23 10.42
N ALA A 139 26.02 0.07 9.19
CA ALA A 139 25.18 -0.15 8.01
C ALA A 139 24.45 -1.51 8.05
N ASP A 140 25.12 -2.58 8.49
CA ASP A 140 24.51 -3.90 8.74
C ASP A 140 23.42 -3.80 9.82
N GLY A 141 23.69 -3.09 10.92
CA GLY A 141 22.70 -2.84 11.98
C GLY A 141 21.47 -2.08 11.46
N LEU A 142 21.67 -1.08 10.59
CA LEU A 142 20.59 -0.35 9.92
C LEU A 142 19.81 -1.26 8.97
N ALA A 143 20.47 -2.15 8.23
CA ALA A 143 19.81 -3.11 7.34
C ALA A 143 18.95 -4.10 8.13
N ASN A 144 19.47 -4.66 9.23
CA ASN A 144 18.73 -5.54 10.13
C ASN A 144 17.56 -4.81 10.80
N ARG A 145 17.75 -3.54 11.18
CA ARG A 145 16.67 -2.69 11.68
C ARG A 145 15.59 -2.48 10.62
N GLY A 146 15.97 -2.16 9.38
CA GLY A 146 15.04 -2.04 8.27
C GLY A 146 14.26 -3.31 8.02
N MET A 147 14.89 -4.47 8.11
CA MET A 147 14.24 -5.77 7.99
C MET A 147 13.27 -6.06 9.16
N ALA A 148 13.65 -5.70 10.39
CA ALA A 148 12.85 -5.94 11.59
C ALA A 148 11.67 -4.98 11.73
N GLU A 149 11.86 -3.72 11.37
CA GLU A 149 10.82 -2.68 11.36
C GLU A 149 9.95 -2.76 10.11
N PHE A 150 10.37 -3.52 9.08
CA PHE A 150 9.53 -3.76 7.92
C PHE A 150 8.35 -4.67 8.31
N PRO A 151 7.11 -4.17 8.25
CA PRO A 151 5.96 -4.96 8.64
C PRO A 151 5.86 -6.17 7.69
N ALA A 152 5.87 -7.38 8.26
CA ALA A 152 5.75 -8.65 7.53
C ALA A 152 4.45 -8.84 6.72
N GLY A 153 3.68 -7.78 6.49
CA GLY A 153 2.53 -7.74 5.61
C GLY A 153 2.12 -6.29 5.32
N GLY A 154 2.49 -5.82 4.13
CA GLY A 154 1.76 -4.79 3.39
C GLY A 154 1.85 -3.35 3.91
N GLU A 155 2.15 -2.44 2.99
CA GLU A 155 2.04 -1.00 3.13
C GLU A 155 0.70 -0.56 3.78
N ASN A 156 0.74 0.51 4.59
CA ASN A 156 -0.38 1.22 5.24
C ASN A 156 -0.89 0.76 6.61
N ARG A 157 -0.01 0.63 7.61
CA ARG A 157 -0.41 0.92 8.99
C ARG A 157 -0.20 2.41 9.29
N ILE A 158 -1.17 3.25 8.92
CA ILE A 158 -1.35 4.53 9.60
C ILE A 158 -1.80 4.17 11.02
N VAL A 159 -0.89 4.30 11.97
CA VAL A 159 -1.14 4.27 13.41
C VAL A 159 -0.47 5.54 13.95
N ASP A 160 -1.17 6.27 14.81
CA ASP A 160 -0.60 7.45 15.47
C ASP A 160 0.56 7.03 16.39
N GLU A 161 1.35 8.01 16.85
CA GLU A 161 2.53 7.78 17.71
C GLU A 161 2.21 6.99 18.99
N ASP A 162 0.94 6.96 19.41
CA ASP A 162 0.44 6.23 20.58
C ASP A 162 -0.08 4.81 20.27
N GLY A 163 -0.02 4.36 19.01
CA GLY A 163 -0.42 3.02 18.58
C GLY A 163 -1.93 2.83 18.34
N GLU A 164 -2.72 3.90 18.43
CA GLU A 164 -4.13 3.92 18.05
C GLU A 164 -4.29 4.32 16.57
N ASP A 165 -5.34 3.81 15.91
CA ASP A 165 -5.69 4.29 14.56
C ASP A 165 -6.22 5.73 14.70
N PRO A 166 -5.73 6.72 13.93
CA PRO A 166 -6.31 8.05 13.95
C PRO A 166 -7.80 7.97 13.61
N GLU A 167 -8.63 8.62 14.44
CA GLU A 167 -10.04 8.89 14.15
C GLU A 167 -10.10 9.95 13.03
N PRO A 168 -10.52 9.61 11.79
CA PRO A 168 -10.50 10.56 10.71
C PRO A 168 -11.72 11.48 10.80
N GLU A 169 -11.49 12.79 10.63
CA GLU A 169 -12.54 13.82 10.62
C GLU A 169 -13.66 13.54 9.59
N GLU A 170 -13.36 12.78 8.54
CA GLU A 170 -14.32 12.42 7.48
C GLU A 170 -15.13 11.14 7.76
N GLY A 171 -14.81 10.40 8.83
CA GLY A 171 -15.55 9.21 9.25
C GLY A 171 -15.27 7.92 8.48
N TYR A 172 -14.24 7.91 7.63
CA TYR A 172 -13.82 6.71 6.90
C TYR A 172 -12.31 6.68 6.63
N ARG A 173 -11.80 5.48 6.36
CA ARG A 173 -10.45 5.24 5.86
C ARG A 173 -10.49 4.35 4.62
N LEU A 174 -9.59 4.62 3.69
CA LEU A 174 -9.48 3.89 2.43
C LEU A 174 -8.11 3.26 2.28
N LEU A 175 -8.09 2.04 1.78
CA LEU A 175 -6.91 1.39 1.23
C LEU A 175 -7.18 1.07 -0.24
N LYS A 176 -6.35 1.61 -1.14
CA LYS A 176 -6.41 1.24 -2.56
C LYS A 176 -5.92 -0.19 -2.72
N VAL A 177 -6.66 -0.99 -3.46
CA VAL A 177 -6.36 -2.39 -3.77
C VAL A 177 -6.57 -2.65 -5.26
N PRO A 178 -5.99 -3.72 -5.83
CA PRO A 178 -6.24 -4.09 -7.22
C PRO A 178 -7.75 -4.19 -7.51
N GLY A 179 -8.22 -3.44 -8.52
CA GLY A 179 -9.63 -3.46 -8.94
C GLY A 179 -10.62 -2.72 -8.03
N GLY A 180 -10.17 -2.06 -6.95
CA GLY A 180 -11.12 -1.55 -5.97
C GLY A 180 -10.56 -0.72 -4.84
N TYR A 181 -11.28 -0.73 -3.70
CA TYR A 181 -10.88 -0.15 -2.42
C TYR A 181 -11.36 -1.03 -1.26
N LEU A 182 -10.54 -1.18 -0.22
CA LEU A 182 -11.01 -1.53 1.11
C LEU A 182 -11.39 -0.23 1.83
N VAL A 183 -12.53 -0.25 2.50
CA VAL A 183 -13.10 0.89 3.22
C VAL A 183 -13.42 0.47 4.64
N ARG A 184 -12.98 1.26 5.62
CA ARG A 184 -13.45 1.16 7.01
C ARG A 184 -14.22 2.43 7.34
N LEU A 185 -15.45 2.29 7.82
CA LEU A 185 -16.24 3.37 8.37
C LEU A 185 -16.13 3.36 9.90
N TYR A 186 -15.98 4.54 10.48
CA TYR A 186 -15.81 4.72 11.90
C TYR A 186 -17.15 4.85 12.61
N ARG A 187 -17.14 4.56 13.91
CA ARG A 187 -18.29 4.68 14.78
C ARG A 187 -18.92 6.06 14.71
N GLY A 188 -20.25 6.13 14.78
CA GLY A 188 -21.01 7.38 14.83
C GLY A 188 -21.23 8.05 13.47
N PHE A 189 -20.79 7.43 12.37
CA PHE A 189 -21.04 7.93 11.02
C PHE A 189 -22.17 7.17 10.32
N GLN A 190 -22.95 7.89 9.52
CA GLN A 190 -24.00 7.33 8.68
C GLN A 190 -23.39 6.55 7.51
N VAL A 191 -23.81 5.29 7.32
CA VAL A 191 -23.18 4.37 6.36
C VAL A 191 -23.32 4.88 4.92
N MET A 192 -24.54 5.12 4.47
CA MET A 192 -24.81 5.45 3.06
C MET A 192 -24.38 6.87 2.72
N GLU A 193 -24.56 7.82 3.64
CA GLU A 193 -24.03 9.18 3.48
C GLU A 193 -22.50 9.18 3.32
N THR A 194 -21.79 8.48 4.19
CA THR A 194 -20.32 8.45 4.19
C THR A 194 -19.80 7.75 2.93
N LEU A 195 -20.40 6.63 2.52
CA LEU A 195 -20.01 5.96 1.29
C LEU A 195 -20.29 6.78 0.04
N LYS A 196 -21.40 7.54 -0.03
CA LYS A 196 -21.62 8.48 -1.15
C LYS A 196 -20.51 9.54 -1.24
N LYS A 197 -19.98 10.03 -0.11
CA LYS A 197 -18.81 10.93 -0.10
C LYS A 197 -17.58 10.22 -0.68
N VAL A 198 -17.31 8.98 -0.26
CA VAL A 198 -16.22 8.15 -0.81
C VAL A 198 -16.34 8.01 -2.33
N LEU A 199 -17.51 7.59 -2.82
CA LEU A 199 -17.73 7.38 -4.27
C LEU A 199 -17.51 8.67 -5.06
N LYS A 200 -18.01 9.80 -4.56
CA LYS A 200 -17.82 11.12 -5.18
C LYS A 200 -16.34 11.55 -5.19
N ALA A 201 -15.65 11.42 -4.05
CA ALA A 201 -14.24 11.79 -3.92
C ALA A 201 -13.33 10.95 -4.83
N LYS A 202 -13.66 9.67 -5.02
CA LYS A 202 -12.89 8.75 -5.87
C LYS A 202 -13.42 8.64 -7.30
N LYS A 203 -14.44 9.42 -7.65
CA LYS A 203 -15.09 9.42 -8.98
C LYS A 203 -15.51 8.02 -9.42
N ILE A 204 -16.06 7.22 -8.50
CA ILE A 204 -16.54 5.86 -8.77
C ILE A 204 -17.99 5.96 -9.25
N THR A 205 -18.24 5.53 -10.48
CA THR A 205 -19.54 5.62 -11.17
C THR A 205 -20.28 4.28 -11.23
N ALA A 206 -19.55 3.17 -11.20
CA ALA A 206 -20.12 1.82 -11.23
C ALA A 206 -19.26 0.81 -10.46
N GLY A 207 -19.88 -0.28 -10.02
CA GLY A 207 -19.19 -1.33 -9.29
C GLY A 207 -20.09 -2.19 -8.41
N SER A 208 -19.45 -2.97 -7.53
CA SER A 208 -20.12 -3.70 -6.45
C SER A 208 -19.53 -3.34 -5.10
N ILE A 209 -20.33 -3.53 -4.06
CA ILE A 209 -19.91 -3.32 -2.68
C ILE A 209 -20.38 -4.50 -1.83
N GLN A 210 -19.51 -4.94 -0.93
CA GLN A 210 -19.84 -5.94 0.08
C GLN A 210 -19.18 -5.58 1.40
N GLY A 211 -19.80 -5.90 2.53
CA GLY A 211 -19.21 -5.58 3.82
C GLY A 211 -19.85 -6.29 5.00
N ILE A 212 -19.21 -6.13 6.14
CA ILE A 212 -19.63 -6.62 7.46
C ILE A 212 -19.35 -5.52 8.50
N GLY A 213 -19.93 -5.64 9.68
CA GLY A 213 -19.71 -4.66 10.75
C GLY A 213 -20.74 -4.76 11.86
N ALA A 214 -20.80 -3.75 12.72
CA ALA A 214 -21.84 -3.61 13.73
C ALA A 214 -22.52 -2.24 13.60
N LEU A 215 -23.85 -2.25 13.57
CA LEU A 215 -24.68 -1.10 13.23
C LEU A 215 -25.76 -0.84 14.30
N GLU A 216 -26.25 0.39 14.34
CA GLU A 216 -27.42 0.82 15.13
C GLU A 216 -28.29 1.78 14.31
N ASP A 217 -29.51 2.06 14.78
CA ASP A 217 -30.50 2.90 14.08
C ASP A 217 -30.72 2.49 12.61
N ILE A 218 -30.82 1.18 12.38
CA ILE A 218 -30.82 0.60 11.02
C ILE A 218 -32.21 0.71 10.40
N GLU A 219 -32.31 1.30 9.22
CA GLU A 219 -33.53 1.34 8.43
C GLU A 219 -33.49 0.27 7.32
N LEU A 220 -34.38 -0.73 7.44
CA LEU A 220 -34.63 -1.72 6.41
C LEU A 220 -35.99 -1.49 5.75
N GLY A 221 -36.15 -1.94 4.51
CA GLY A 221 -37.48 -1.98 3.90
C GLY A 221 -37.76 -3.15 2.98
N TYR A 222 -39.05 -3.26 2.70
CA TYR A 222 -39.66 -4.21 1.78
C TYR A 222 -40.47 -3.43 0.76
N TYR A 223 -40.30 -3.76 -0.52
CA TYR A 223 -41.00 -3.11 -1.61
C TYR A 223 -42.32 -3.83 -1.94
N HIS A 224 -43.42 -3.09 -1.89
CA HIS A 224 -44.75 -3.57 -2.26
C HIS A 224 -45.01 -3.23 -3.72
N LEU A 225 -44.90 -4.22 -4.61
CA LEU A 225 -45.01 -4.02 -6.07
C LEU A 225 -46.40 -3.51 -6.49
N ASP A 226 -47.46 -3.97 -5.83
CA ASP A 226 -48.85 -3.56 -6.07
C ASP A 226 -49.07 -2.07 -5.78
N LYS A 227 -48.38 -1.54 -4.76
CA LYS A 227 -48.47 -0.14 -4.34
C LYS A 227 -47.35 0.73 -4.92
N LYS A 228 -46.30 0.11 -5.45
CA LYS A 228 -45.06 0.75 -5.89
C LYS A 228 -44.40 1.59 -4.78
N GLU A 229 -44.42 1.07 -3.55
CA GLU A 229 -43.96 1.79 -2.36
C GLU A 229 -43.15 0.88 -1.42
N TYR A 230 -42.23 1.48 -0.65
CA TYR A 230 -41.50 0.78 0.39
C TYR A 230 -42.19 0.90 1.75
N SER A 231 -42.41 -0.22 2.43
CA SER A 231 -42.60 -0.22 3.88
C SER A 231 -41.24 -0.25 4.57
N ARG A 232 -41.01 0.68 5.48
CA ARG A 232 -39.74 0.79 6.22
C ARG A 232 -39.91 0.40 7.69
N LYS A 233 -38.85 -0.14 8.27
CA LYS A 233 -38.76 -0.47 9.69
C LYS A 233 -37.39 -0.08 10.20
N THR A 234 -37.37 0.62 11.33
CA THR A 234 -36.15 0.90 12.07
C THR A 234 -35.92 -0.22 13.09
N LEU A 235 -34.70 -0.74 13.13
CA LEU A 235 -34.25 -1.67 14.15
C LEU A 235 -33.49 -0.88 15.21
N SER A 236 -33.98 -0.94 16.45
CA SER A 236 -33.32 -0.34 17.62
C SER A 236 -32.24 -1.26 18.18
N GLY A 237 -31.27 -0.66 18.87
CA GLY A 237 -30.15 -1.38 19.47
C GLY A 237 -29.06 -1.73 18.46
N THR A 238 -28.02 -2.41 18.95
CA THR A 238 -26.87 -2.81 18.15
C THR A 238 -27.12 -4.17 17.48
N TRP A 239 -26.81 -4.27 16.20
CA TRP A 239 -26.92 -5.48 15.40
C TRP A 239 -25.61 -5.75 14.67
N GLU A 240 -25.24 -7.03 14.57
CA GLU A 240 -24.15 -7.47 13.71
C GLU A 240 -24.63 -7.50 12.26
N LEU A 241 -23.94 -6.77 11.37
CA LEU A 241 -24.09 -6.83 9.93
C LEU A 241 -23.35 -8.05 9.41
N VAL A 242 -24.05 -9.18 9.36
CA VAL A 242 -23.51 -10.48 8.97
C VAL A 242 -23.19 -10.53 7.48
N SER A 243 -24.04 -9.90 6.66
CA SER A 243 -23.81 -9.80 5.23
C SER A 243 -24.45 -8.53 4.71
N TRP A 244 -23.68 -7.79 3.92
CA TRP A 244 -24.15 -6.64 3.20
C TRP A 244 -23.62 -6.69 1.79
N MET A 245 -24.51 -6.57 0.81
CA MET A 245 -24.16 -6.68 -0.60
C MET A 245 -24.97 -5.69 -1.41
N GLY A 246 -24.31 -5.07 -2.38
CA GLY A 246 -24.94 -4.10 -3.25
C GLY A 246 -24.16 -3.83 -4.52
N ASN A 247 -24.73 -2.94 -5.32
CA ASN A 247 -24.10 -2.39 -6.51
C ASN A 247 -24.04 -0.86 -6.43
N ILE A 248 -23.09 -0.32 -7.18
CA ILE A 248 -22.85 1.09 -7.36
C ILE A 248 -23.23 1.44 -8.80
N SER A 249 -23.95 2.54 -8.94
CA SER A 249 -24.46 3.07 -10.21
C SER A 249 -24.62 4.58 -10.07
N TYR A 250 -25.16 5.23 -11.10
CA TYR A 250 -25.48 6.64 -11.13
C TYR A 250 -26.99 6.86 -11.29
N LEU A 251 -27.52 7.81 -10.50
CA LEU A 251 -28.90 8.27 -10.60
C LEU A 251 -28.88 9.80 -10.47
N ASP A 252 -29.49 10.51 -11.42
CA ASP A 252 -29.56 11.98 -11.44
C ASP A 252 -28.20 12.67 -11.23
N SER A 253 -27.17 12.16 -11.92
CA SER A 253 -25.79 12.64 -11.84
C SER A 253 -25.14 12.54 -10.44
N GLN A 254 -25.69 11.71 -9.55
CA GLN A 254 -25.11 11.38 -8.26
C GLN A 254 -24.81 9.88 -8.14
N PRO A 255 -23.76 9.50 -7.39
CA PRO A 255 -23.53 8.11 -7.02
C PRO A 255 -24.73 7.54 -6.26
N PHE A 256 -25.18 6.36 -6.69
CA PHE A 256 -26.30 5.62 -6.11
C PHE A 256 -25.85 4.22 -5.70
N ILE A 257 -26.06 3.90 -4.42
CA ILE A 257 -25.81 2.58 -3.85
C ILE A 257 -27.15 1.89 -3.67
N HIS A 258 -27.28 0.69 -4.25
CA HIS A 258 -28.41 -0.19 -4.00
C HIS A 258 -27.89 -1.42 -3.26
N ALA A 259 -28.28 -1.56 -1.99
CA ALA A 259 -27.78 -2.64 -1.15
C ALA A 259 -28.89 -3.34 -0.35
N HIS A 260 -28.61 -4.58 0.02
CA HIS A 260 -29.42 -5.40 0.90
C HIS A 260 -28.54 -5.91 2.04
N ALA A 261 -29.15 -6.13 3.20
CA ALA A 261 -28.46 -6.55 4.41
C ALA A 261 -29.11 -7.78 5.05
N VAL A 262 -28.29 -8.58 5.72
CA VAL A 262 -28.68 -9.54 6.74
C VAL A 262 -27.99 -9.13 8.04
N LEU A 263 -28.79 -8.94 9.08
CA LEU A 263 -28.38 -8.49 10.40
C LEU A 263 -28.73 -9.54 11.45
N SER A 264 -27.92 -9.66 12.50
CA SER A 264 -28.13 -10.57 13.63
C SER A 264 -28.21 -9.80 14.94
N ASP A 265 -29.20 -10.13 15.77
CA ASP A 265 -29.29 -9.64 17.15
C ASP A 265 -28.43 -10.48 18.11
N ALA A 266 -28.44 -10.13 19.40
CA ALA A 266 -27.67 -10.79 20.45
C ALA A 266 -28.08 -12.27 20.66
N GLU A 267 -29.32 -12.61 20.33
CA GLU A 267 -29.86 -13.97 20.37
C GLU A 267 -29.63 -14.74 19.06
N MET A 268 -28.88 -14.17 18.11
CA MET A 268 -28.59 -14.74 16.80
C MET A 268 -29.80 -14.86 15.86
N ASN A 269 -30.89 -14.14 16.14
CA ASN A 269 -32.00 -14.05 15.19
C ASN A 269 -31.64 -13.10 14.07
N THR A 270 -32.01 -13.47 12.85
CA THR A 270 -31.67 -12.69 11.67
C THR A 270 -32.84 -11.87 11.14
N ARG A 271 -32.53 -10.68 10.64
CA ARG A 271 -33.43 -9.83 9.87
C ARG A 271 -32.74 -9.38 8.59
N GLY A 272 -33.51 -9.24 7.52
CA GLY A 272 -32.96 -8.77 6.26
C GLY A 272 -33.95 -8.01 5.41
N GLY A 273 -33.43 -7.28 4.44
CA GLY A 273 -34.22 -6.47 3.51
C GLY A 273 -33.38 -5.47 2.74
N HIS A 274 -34.07 -4.57 2.05
CA HIS A 274 -33.44 -3.42 1.40
C HIS A 274 -32.82 -2.51 2.46
N PHE A 275 -31.55 -2.17 2.31
CA PHE A 275 -30.82 -1.35 3.28
C PHE A 275 -30.90 0.13 2.88
N PHE A 276 -31.56 0.95 3.70
CA PHE A 276 -31.72 2.39 3.43
C PHE A 276 -30.61 3.22 4.05
N GLU A 277 -30.39 3.03 5.35
CA GLU A 277 -29.38 3.75 6.12
C GLU A 277 -29.13 3.05 7.46
N ALA A 278 -27.98 3.29 8.08
CA ALA A 278 -27.71 2.96 9.48
C ALA A 278 -26.57 3.81 10.03
N LEU A 279 -26.47 3.88 11.36
CA LEU A 279 -25.31 4.40 12.07
C LEU A 279 -24.30 3.28 12.35
N VAL A 280 -23.01 3.56 12.17
CA VAL A 280 -21.96 2.61 12.56
C VAL A 280 -21.85 2.57 14.09
N ALA A 281 -22.14 1.43 14.70
CA ALA A 281 -22.08 1.26 16.15
C ALA A 281 -20.66 0.95 16.64
N VAL A 282 -19.86 0.22 15.85
CA VAL A 282 -18.46 -0.12 16.17
C VAL A 282 -17.56 0.15 14.98
N THR A 283 -17.74 -0.60 13.89
CA THR A 283 -17.01 -0.44 12.63
C THR A 283 -17.87 -1.03 11.51
N LEU A 284 -17.68 -0.55 10.28
CA LEU A 284 -18.11 -1.26 9.07
C LEU A 284 -16.93 -1.38 8.14
N GLU A 285 -16.62 -2.60 7.73
CA GLU A 285 -15.55 -2.93 6.81
C GLU A 285 -16.17 -3.41 5.50
N ALA A 286 -15.86 -2.69 4.42
CA ALA A 286 -16.40 -2.97 3.11
C ALA A 286 -15.31 -3.05 2.04
N TYR A 287 -15.59 -3.87 1.04
CA TYR A 287 -14.82 -3.97 -0.18
C TYR A 287 -15.63 -3.39 -1.33
N ILE A 288 -15.06 -2.42 -2.04
CA ILE A 288 -15.63 -1.82 -3.23
C ILE A 288 -14.85 -2.35 -4.43
N VAL A 289 -15.52 -3.05 -5.34
CA VAL A 289 -14.99 -3.37 -6.66
C VAL A 289 -15.47 -2.33 -7.65
N THR A 290 -14.56 -1.71 -8.39
CA THR A 290 -14.90 -0.66 -9.35
C THR A 290 -15.00 -1.21 -10.77
N ALA A 291 -15.97 -0.74 -11.53
CA ALA A 291 -16.07 -0.96 -12.98
C ALA A 291 -15.69 0.31 -13.75
N PRO A 292 -15.08 0.19 -14.95
CA PRO A 292 -14.69 1.35 -15.76
C PRO A 292 -15.88 2.04 -16.45
N GLU A 293 -17.00 1.35 -16.65
CA GLU A 293 -18.20 1.90 -17.28
C GLU A 293 -18.99 2.82 -16.34
N GLU A 294 -19.81 3.70 -16.90
CA GLU A 294 -20.86 4.39 -16.18
C GLU A 294 -22.17 3.62 -16.33
N ILE A 295 -22.74 3.16 -15.21
CA ILE A 295 -24.04 2.48 -15.20
C ILE A 295 -25.06 3.45 -14.63
N ILE A 296 -25.99 3.91 -15.46
CA ILE A 296 -27.09 4.79 -15.03
C ILE A 296 -28.33 3.98 -14.65
N ARG A 297 -29.20 4.57 -13.82
CA ARG A 297 -30.53 4.04 -13.54
C ARG A 297 -31.62 4.88 -14.18
N LEU A 298 -32.62 4.21 -14.75
CA LEU A 298 -33.80 4.84 -15.34
C LEU A 298 -35.05 4.36 -14.60
N HIS A 299 -36.04 5.25 -14.52
CA HIS A 299 -37.34 4.91 -13.96
C HIS A 299 -38.06 3.91 -14.87
N ASP A 300 -38.49 2.80 -14.29
CA ASP A 300 -39.30 1.79 -14.93
C ASP A 300 -40.77 1.95 -14.52
N GLU A 301 -41.66 2.24 -15.47
CA GLU A 301 -43.06 2.54 -15.17
C GLU A 301 -43.84 1.33 -14.65
N GLU A 302 -43.47 0.13 -15.08
CA GLU A 302 -44.15 -1.11 -14.68
C GLU A 302 -43.94 -1.36 -13.18
N THR A 303 -42.70 -1.32 -12.74
CA THR A 303 -42.32 -1.59 -11.35
C THR A 303 -42.35 -0.35 -10.45
N GLY A 304 -42.24 0.86 -11.00
CA GLY A 304 -42.07 2.11 -10.24
C GLY A 304 -40.67 2.29 -9.64
N LEU A 305 -39.69 1.47 -10.05
CA LEU A 305 -38.34 1.48 -9.52
C LEU A 305 -37.35 2.09 -10.51
N PHE A 306 -36.21 2.55 -9.99
CA PHE A 306 -35.06 2.93 -10.81
C PHE A 306 -34.17 1.71 -11.06
N LEU A 307 -34.16 1.20 -12.29
CA LEU A 307 -33.43 -0.01 -12.69
C LEU A 307 -32.16 0.35 -13.47
N MET A 308 -31.12 -0.48 -13.34
CA MET A 308 -29.86 -0.30 -14.07
C MET A 308 -30.08 -0.45 -15.58
N LYS A 309 -29.47 0.45 -16.35
CA LYS A 309 -29.34 0.32 -17.80
C LYS A 309 -27.97 -0.26 -18.12
N LEU A 310 -27.95 -1.50 -18.60
CA LEU A 310 -26.75 -2.26 -18.99
C LEU A 310 -26.52 -2.19 -20.49
#